data_AF-A0A7Y9DT94-F1
#
_entry.id   AF-A0A7Y9DT94-F1
#
_cell.length_a   1.000
_cell.length_b   1.000
_cell.length_c   1.000
_cell.angle_alpha   90.00
_cell.angle_beta   90.00
_cell.angle_gamma   90.00
#
_symmetry.space_group_name_H-M   'P 1'
#
loop_
_entity.id
_entity.type
_entity.pdbx_description
1 polymer ?
#
loop_
_entity_poly.entity_id
_entity_poly.type
_entity_poly.pdbx_seq_one_letter_code
_entity_poly.pdbx_strand_id
1 'polypeptide(L)' 'MSAERVTVSLPAEVLAQARGAVAAGEAESVSAYVAQALAARQSKARALARLDEVLGGRPSVAALNEVRAQLGLPLLPTA' A
#
# COMPACT_ATOMS: atom_id res chain seq x y z
N MET A 1 -3.84 25.26 6.10
CA MET A 1 -3.85 23.83 6.51
C MET A 1 -3.87 23.78 8.03
N SER A 2 -4.85 23.11 8.63
CA SER A 2 -4.74 22.74 10.04
C SER A 2 -3.87 21.49 10.13
N ALA A 3 -2.85 21.53 10.99
CA ALA A 3 -2.03 20.36 11.29
C ALA A 3 -2.22 20.02 12.75
N GLU A 4 -2.59 18.78 13.04
CA GLU A 4 -2.67 18.25 14.39
C GLU A 4 -1.36 17.55 14.74
N ARG A 5 -0.86 17.76 15.97
CA ARG A 5 0.38 17.16 16.43
C ARG A 5 0.09 15.80 17.06
N VAL A 6 0.76 14.77 16.56
CA VAL A 6 0.69 13.41 17.10
C VAL A 6 2.10 12.94 17.42
N THR A 7 2.28 12.35 18.60
CA THR A 7 3.53 11.67 18.99
C THR A 7 3.31 10.16 18.84
N VAL A 8 4.17 9.50 18.09
CA VAL A 8 4.10 8.05 17.85
C VAL A 8 5.46 7.40 18.12
N SER A 9 5.43 6.15 18.57
CA SER A 9 6.62 5.29 18.58
C SER A 9 6.66 4.49 17.29
N LEU A 10 7.80 4.48 16.61
CA LEU A 10 8.02 3.75 15.36
C LEU A 10 9.28 2.89 15.49
N PRO A 11 9.35 1.75 14.79
CA PRO A 11 10.59 1.00 14.66
C PRO A 11 11.72 1.89 14.10
N ALA A 12 12.94 1.68 14.59
CA ALA A 12 14.08 2.54 14.27
C ALA A 12 14.39 2.53 12.76
N GLU A 13 14.24 1.38 12.12
CA GLU A 13 14.43 1.19 10.68
C GLU A 13 13.43 1.99 9.85
N VAL A 14 12.18 2.11 10.31
CA VAL A 14 11.14 2.90 9.62
C VAL A 14 11.47 4.39 9.71
N LEU A 15 11.92 4.84 10.89
CA LEU A 15 12.33 6.23 11.07
C LEU A 15 13.59 6.55 10.25
N ALA A 16 14.53 5.60 10.12
CA ALA A 16 15.73 5.76 9.31
C ALA A 16 15.38 5.94 7.82
N GLN A 17 14.42 5.17 7.29
CA GLN A 17 13.95 5.33 5.90
C GLN A 17 13.34 6.72 5.67
N ALA A 18 12.48 7.18 6.58
CA ALA A 18 11.88 8.51 6.47
C ALA A 18 12.94 9.63 6.50
N ARG A 19 13.96 9.52 7.36
CA ARG A 19 15.07 10.47 7.41
C ARG A 19 15.94 10.40 6.14
N GLY A 20 16.16 9.20 5.60
CA GLY A 20 16.88 8.99 4.34
C GLY A 20 16.19 9.69 3.16
N ALA A 21 14.88 9.53 3.03
CA ALA A 21 14.09 10.20 1.99
C ALA A 21 14.17 11.73 2.09
N VAL A 22 14.14 12.27 3.30
CA VAL A 22 14.32 13.72 3.52
C VAL A 22 15.73 14.17 3.13
N ALA A 23 16.76 13.42 3.52
CA ALA A 23 18.16 13.73 3.17
C ALA A 23 18.40 13.65 1.65
N ALA A 24 17.69 12.76 0.95
CA ALA A 24 17.71 12.63 -0.50
C ALA A 24 16.89 13.72 -1.23
N GLY A 25 16.15 14.56 -0.50
CA GLY A 25 15.29 15.60 -1.08
C GLY A 25 13.96 15.08 -1.64
N GLU A 26 13.60 13.82 -1.37
CA GLU A 26 12.34 13.21 -1.80
C GLU A 26 11.15 13.72 -0.97
N ALA A 27 11.40 14.23 0.23
CA ALA A 27 10.40 14.84 1.08
C ALA A 27 10.96 16.04 1.85
N GLU A 28 10.14 17.07 2.05
CA GLU A 28 10.55 18.31 2.73
C GLU A 28 10.78 18.13 4.25
N SER A 29 10.17 17.09 4.85
CA SER A 29 10.32 16.75 6.25
C SER A 29 9.85 15.33 6.54
N VAL A 30 10.18 14.79 7.72
CA VAL A 30 9.68 13.47 8.16
C VAL A 30 8.15 13.46 8.22
N SER A 31 7.53 14.54 8.70
CA SER A 31 6.08 14.66 8.73
C SER A 31 5.46 14.66 7.33
N ALA A 32 6.09 15.35 6.37
CA ALA A 32 5.65 15.35 4.98
C ALA A 32 5.76 13.95 4.35
N TYR A 33 6.88 13.26 4.57
CA TYR A 33 7.08 11.88 4.13
C TYR A 33 5.98 10.94 4.66
N VAL A 34 5.72 11.00 5.98
CA VAL A 34 4.68 10.17 6.62
C VAL A 34 3.29 10.51 6.08
N ALA A 35 2.97 11.80 5.93
CA ALA A 35 1.69 12.22 5.37
C ALA A 35 1.48 11.73 3.93
N GLN A 36 2.51 11.83 3.08
CA GLN A 36 2.47 11.31 1.71
C GLN A 36 2.31 9.79 1.67
N ALA A 37 3.04 9.05 2.51
CA ALA A 37 2.92 7.59 2.61
C ALA A 37 1.51 7.17 3.05
N LEU A 38 0.93 7.86 4.03
CA LEU A 38 -0.45 7.61 4.49
C LEU A 38 -1.47 7.95 3.41
N ALA A 39 -1.29 9.04 2.67
CA ALA A 39 -2.16 9.42 1.57
C ALA A 39 -2.11 8.37 0.44
N ALA A 40 -0.91 7.90 0.07
CA ALA A 40 -0.72 6.86 -0.93
C ALA A 40 -1.38 5.53 -0.51
N ARG A 41 -1.20 5.12 0.76
CA ARG A 41 -1.85 3.91 1.31
C ARG A 41 -3.37 4.01 1.24
N GLN A 42 -3.93 5.14 1.65
CA GLN A 42 -5.39 5.37 1.61
C GLN A 42 -5.92 5.41 0.18
N SER A 43 -5.20 6.05 -0.74
CA SER A 43 -5.56 6.08 -2.16
C SER A 43 -5.62 4.68 -2.74
N LYS A 44 -4.59 3.85 -2.48
CA LYS A 44 -4.54 2.45 -2.90
C LYS A 44 -5.70 1.64 -2.32
N ALA A 45 -5.98 1.80 -1.02
CA ALA A 45 -7.09 1.09 -0.37
C ALA A 45 -8.45 1.48 -1.00
N ARG A 46 -8.68 2.77 -1.26
CA ARG A 46 -9.90 3.25 -1.93
C ARG A 46 -10.02 2.72 -3.35
N ALA A 47 -8.92 2.72 -4.11
CA ALA A 47 -8.91 2.20 -5.47
C ALA A 47 -9.24 0.70 -5.50
N LEU A 48 -8.68 -0.08 -4.59
CA LEU A 48 -8.99 -1.52 -4.47
C LEU A 48 -10.44 -1.77 -4.06
N ALA A 49 -10.97 -1.01 -3.08
CA ALA A 49 -12.38 -1.12 -2.71
C ALA A 49 -13.30 -0.79 -3.89
N ARG A 50 -12.95 0.24 -4.68
CA ARG A 50 -13.71 0.58 -5.88
C ARG A 50 -13.65 -0.49 -6.95
N LEU A 51 -12.50 -1.14 -7.13
CA LEU A 51 -12.38 -2.28 -8.04
C LEU A 51 -13.24 -3.46 -7.57
N ASP A 52 -13.25 -3.77 -6.28
CA ASP A 52 -14.12 -4.80 -5.72
C ASP A 52 -15.60 -4.48 -5.98
N GLU A 53 -16.03 -3.23 -5.84
CA GLU A 53 -17.41 -2.81 -6.18
C GLU A 53 -17.75 -2.99 -7.66
N VAL A 54 -16.86 -2.57 -8.56
CA VAL A 54 -17.10 -2.58 -10.02
C VAL A 54 -17.04 -4.00 -10.59
N LEU A 55 -16.14 -4.83 -10.07
CA LEU A 55 -15.90 -6.19 -10.55
C LEU A 55 -16.74 -7.25 -9.83
N GLY A 56 -17.57 -6.86 -8.85
CA GLY A 56 -18.40 -7.79 -8.08
C GLY A 56 -17.62 -8.61 -7.05
N GLY A 57 -16.46 -8.11 -6.62
CA GLY A 57 -15.57 -8.73 -5.64
C GLY A 57 -14.35 -9.41 -6.28
N ARG A 58 -13.48 -9.96 -5.43
CA ARG A 58 -12.29 -10.68 -5.89
C ARG A 58 -12.69 -12.01 -6.55
N PRO A 59 -12.10 -12.37 -7.71
CA PRO A 59 -12.27 -13.69 -8.30
C PRO A 59 -11.86 -14.80 -7.33
N SER A 60 -12.55 -15.94 -7.38
CA SER A 60 -12.23 -17.10 -6.54
C SER A 60 -10.84 -17.66 -6.86
N VAL A 61 -10.20 -18.31 -5.88
CA VAL A 61 -8.89 -18.97 -6.11
C VAL A 61 -8.96 -19.99 -7.24
N ALA A 62 -10.09 -20.70 -7.38
CA ALA A 62 -10.32 -21.62 -8.49
C ALA A 62 -10.29 -20.91 -9.86
N ALA A 63 -11.03 -19.80 -10.01
CA ALA A 63 -11.04 -19.02 -11.25
C ALA A 63 -9.66 -18.40 -11.56
N LEU A 64 -8.94 -17.94 -10.54
CA LEU A 64 -7.57 -17.44 -10.69
C LEU A 64 -6.61 -18.55 -11.14
N ASN A 65 -6.74 -19.75 -10.57
CA ASN A 65 -5.90 -20.89 -10.92
C ASN A 65 -6.16 -21.40 -12.34
N GLU A 66 -7.40 -21.32 -12.84
CA GLU A 66 -7.73 -21.64 -14.23
C GLU A 66 -6.97 -20.72 -15.21
N VAL A 67 -7.05 -19.40 -15.00
CA VAL A 67 -6.32 -18.42 -15.84
C VAL A 67 -4.81 -18.59 -15.69
N ARG A 68 -4.31 -18.83 -14.47
CA ARG A 68 -2.87 -19.06 -14.25
C ARG A 68 -2.37 -20.29 -14.98
N ALA A 69 -3.14 -21.39 -15.03
CA ALA A 69 -2.79 -22.57 -15.79
C ALA A 69 -2.70 -22.27 -17.30
N GLN A 70 -3.65 -21.51 -17.84
CA GLN A 70 -3.62 -21.07 -19.25
C GLN A 70 -2.38 -20.20 -19.55
N LEU A 71 -1.93 -19.40 -18.58
CA LEU A 71 -0.73 -18.56 -18.69
C LEU A 71 0.57 -19.30 -18.31
N GLY A 72 0.52 -20.58 -17.95
CA GLY A 72 1.69 -21.35 -17.51
C GLY A 72 2.28 -20.90 -16.17
N LEU A 73 1.51 -20.21 -15.33
CA LEU A 73 1.93 -19.70 -14.02
C LEU A 73 1.67 -20.73 -12.90
N PRO A 74 2.51 -20.77 -11.84
CA PRO A 74 2.31 -21.68 -10.70
C PRO A 74 0.96 -21.45 -10.02
N LEU A 75 0.27 -22.50 -9.59
CA LEU A 75 -1.03 -22.36 -8.92
C LEU A 75 -0.89 -21.68 -7.55
N LEU A 76 -1.91 -20.89 -7.19
CA LEU A 76 -2.04 -20.31 -5.86
C LEU A 76 -2.50 -21.39 -4.86
N PRO A 77 -2.03 -21.33 -3.61
CA PRO A 77 -2.49 -22.25 -2.57
C PRO A 77 -3.99 -22.07 -2.32
N THR A 78 -4.74 -23.17 -2.37
CA THR A 78 -6.12 -23.24 -1.89
C THR A 78 -6.07 -23.41 -0.36
N ALA A 79 -6.55 -22.41 0.37
CA ALA A 79 -6.73 -22.49 1.82
C ALA A 79 -7.94 -23.35 2.18
#